data_AF-A0A819BS78-F1
#
_entry.id   AF-A0A819BS78-F1
#
_cell.length_a   1.000
_cell.length_b   1.000
_cell.length_c   1.000
_cell.angle_alpha   90.00
_cell.angle_beta   90.00
_cell.angle_gamma   90.00
#
_symmetry.space_group_name_H-M   'P 1'
#
loop_
_entity.id
_entity.type
_entity.pdbx_description
1 polymer ?
#
loop_
_entity_poly.entity_id
_entity_poly.type
_entity_poly.pdbx_seq_one_letter_code
_entity_poly.pdbx_strand_id
1 'polypeptide(L)'
;MALSLTWDVYSHISFVPRPVPTLLKLHVKEKEDRKAIRKEDFILDKIKDETIYRLPGSINGQQFIVQNCDNCTVYVFDHTGQIQIDDCTNCRIFIGPVRGSIFIRDSTNCILATMCQQFRTRDCRDLYVYITCASQPIIESSHNIKFGCLTFNYDKLSEQYKSAGISPWNNTWGNIHDFTSIPDSSNFSLLNANEHVFKHLPIPTDPSCSHLNVNDSMETSVTPYTYGELYRHRNEERCLVVLFHHINAEVCARELIAIAKQADIVLVQTKSYSINEMSASRLFSGNAKYNSLVTKGPVIGLEFAGTNCVEPCQQLVKKLIQSKYQNLSYFISESATDSRAQLDKFYNFASMQMFT
;
A
#
# COMPACT_ATOMS: atom_id res chain seq x y z
N MET A 1 78.84 -42.08 -31.25
CA MET A 1 78.63 -41.89 -32.70
C MET A 1 78.07 -40.49 -32.90
N ALA A 2 78.87 -39.60 -33.48
CA ALA A 2 78.48 -38.27 -33.90
C ALA A 2 77.85 -38.32 -35.31
N LEU A 3 77.07 -37.27 -35.64
CA LEU A 3 76.78 -36.64 -36.95
C LEU A 3 75.35 -36.05 -36.85
N SER A 4 75.09 -34.74 -36.66
CA SER A 4 75.43 -33.50 -37.40
C SER A 4 74.45 -33.14 -38.53
N LEU A 5 74.05 -31.85 -38.53
CA LEU A 5 73.57 -31.00 -39.65
C LEU A 5 72.10 -31.21 -40.10
N THR A 6 71.23 -30.22 -40.42
CA THR A 6 71.22 -28.73 -40.45
C THR A 6 69.80 -28.26 -40.80
N TRP A 7 69.41 -27.07 -40.30
CA TRP A 7 68.61 -25.94 -40.86
C TRP A 7 68.23 -26.02 -42.35
N ASP A 8 67.16 -25.45 -42.91
CA ASP A 8 66.22 -24.34 -42.61
C ASP A 8 64.93 -24.64 -43.44
N VAL A 9 63.78 -23.97 -43.30
CA VAL A 9 63.43 -22.80 -44.15
C VAL A 9 61.93 -22.44 -43.96
N TYR A 10 61.66 -21.12 -43.83
CA TYR A 10 60.39 -20.36 -44.02
C TYR A 10 59.18 -20.66 -43.09
N SER A 11 58.35 -19.72 -42.64
CA SER A 11 58.27 -18.26 -42.80
C SER A 11 57.19 -17.74 -41.85
N HIS A 12 57.30 -16.47 -41.49
CA HIS A 12 56.32 -15.68 -40.75
C HIS A 12 54.89 -15.82 -41.28
N ILE A 13 53.94 -16.13 -40.39
CA ILE A 13 52.53 -15.76 -40.57
C ILE A 13 52.05 -15.11 -39.27
N SER A 14 51.97 -13.78 -39.33
CA SER A 14 51.31 -12.90 -38.37
C SER A 14 49.82 -13.23 -38.27
N PHE A 15 49.35 -13.54 -37.05
CA PHE A 15 47.95 -13.80 -36.74
C PHE A 15 47.16 -12.47 -36.80
N VAL A 16 46.43 -12.24 -37.88
CA VAL A 16 45.45 -11.13 -37.97
C VAL A 16 44.12 -11.65 -37.42
N PRO A 17 43.56 -11.10 -36.32
CA PRO A 17 42.26 -11.51 -35.84
C PRO A 17 41.17 -11.09 -36.84
N ARG A 18 40.32 -12.04 -37.24
CA ARG A 18 39.15 -11.77 -38.09
C ARG A 18 38.11 -10.98 -37.29
N PRO A 19 37.45 -9.97 -37.87
CA PRO A 19 36.40 -9.24 -37.18
C PRO A 19 35.17 -10.14 -36.97
N VAL A 20 34.64 -10.13 -35.75
CA VAL A 20 33.37 -10.75 -35.37
C VAL A 20 32.24 -10.01 -36.11
N PRO A 21 31.24 -10.70 -36.69
CA PRO A 21 30.15 -10.02 -37.37
C PRO A 21 29.37 -9.16 -36.38
N THR A 22 29.35 -7.85 -36.61
CA THR A 22 28.54 -6.90 -35.85
C THR A 22 27.07 -7.22 -36.09
N LEU A 23 26.34 -7.66 -35.05
CA LEU A 23 24.89 -7.72 -35.04
C LEU A 23 24.34 -6.36 -35.46
N LEU A 24 23.74 -6.28 -36.65
CA LEU A 24 22.97 -5.11 -37.07
C LEU A 24 21.83 -4.93 -36.06
N LYS A 25 21.95 -3.91 -35.21
CA LYS A 25 20.82 -3.43 -34.40
C LYS A 25 19.77 -2.90 -35.38
N LEU A 26 18.77 -3.72 -35.70
CA LEU A 26 17.50 -3.24 -36.24
C LEU A 26 16.91 -2.30 -35.19
N HIS A 27 17.15 -1.00 -35.35
CA HIS A 27 16.39 0.04 -34.67
C HIS A 27 14.98 0.02 -35.26
N VAL A 28 14.13 -0.84 -34.74
CA VAL A 28 12.69 -0.64 -34.86
C VAL A 28 12.39 0.58 -34.00
N LYS A 29 12.29 1.75 -34.65
CA LYS A 29 11.62 2.90 -34.03
C LYS A 29 10.14 2.54 -33.94
N GLU A 30 9.74 1.92 -32.84
CA GLU A 30 8.37 2.08 -32.39
C GLU A 30 8.20 3.56 -32.07
N LYS A 31 7.63 4.30 -33.03
CA LYS A 31 6.99 5.57 -32.73
C LYS A 31 5.79 5.21 -31.86
N GLU A 32 5.98 5.18 -30.54
CA GLU A 32 4.87 5.52 -29.66
C GLU A 32 4.43 6.91 -30.08
N ASP A 33 3.26 7.00 -30.72
CA ASP A 33 2.55 8.26 -30.87
C ASP A 33 2.21 8.75 -29.46
N ARG A 34 3.16 9.46 -28.83
CA ARG A 34 2.92 10.20 -27.60
C ARG A 34 1.90 11.27 -27.93
N LYS A 35 0.62 10.92 -27.77
CA LYS A 35 -0.50 11.86 -27.81
C LYS A 35 -0.11 13.03 -26.92
N ALA A 36 -0.16 14.25 -27.45
CA ALA A 36 0.24 15.43 -26.71
C ALA A 36 -0.58 15.49 -25.41
N ILE A 37 0.11 15.46 -24.27
CA ILE A 37 -0.49 15.50 -22.93
C ILE A 37 -1.06 16.91 -22.74
N ARG A 38 -2.39 17.03 -22.64
CA ARG A 38 -3.06 18.32 -22.43
C ARG A 38 -3.55 18.42 -20.99
N LYS A 39 -3.49 19.62 -20.41
CA LYS A 39 -3.88 19.83 -19.01
C LYS A 39 -5.34 19.44 -18.76
N GLU A 40 -6.18 19.66 -19.75
CA GLU A 40 -7.62 19.40 -19.72
C GLU A 40 -7.92 17.89 -19.61
N ASP A 41 -7.00 17.02 -20.00
CA ASP A 41 -7.19 15.56 -19.90
C ASP A 41 -7.17 15.09 -18.41
N PHE A 42 -6.64 15.93 -17.51
CA PHE A 42 -6.47 15.68 -16.07
C PHE A 42 -7.41 16.49 -15.17
N ILE A 43 -8.39 17.17 -15.76
CA ILE A 43 -9.35 17.99 -15.03
C ILE A 43 -10.76 17.53 -15.42
N LEU A 44 -11.55 17.18 -14.42
CA LEU A 44 -13.00 17.03 -14.55
C LEU A 44 -13.64 18.28 -13.94
N ASP A 45 -14.20 19.15 -14.77
CA ASP A 45 -14.83 20.40 -14.35
C ASP A 45 -16.28 20.46 -14.83
N LYS A 46 -17.20 20.81 -13.94
CA LYS A 46 -18.63 21.07 -14.25
C LYS A 46 -19.35 19.91 -14.92
N ILE A 47 -18.99 18.68 -14.56
CA ILE A 47 -19.63 17.48 -15.09
C ILE A 47 -20.85 17.16 -14.23
N LYS A 48 -21.96 16.79 -14.88
CA LYS A 48 -23.20 16.42 -14.19
C LYS A 48 -23.79 15.13 -14.73
N ASP A 49 -24.31 14.28 -13.85
CA ASP A 49 -25.07 13.07 -14.20
C ASP A 49 -24.31 12.07 -15.09
N GLU A 50 -22.98 12.05 -15.00
CA GLU A 50 -22.11 11.24 -15.86
C GLU A 50 -21.33 10.19 -15.07
N THR A 51 -20.93 9.11 -15.76
CA THR A 51 -19.94 8.16 -15.25
C THR A 51 -18.67 8.24 -16.08
N ILE A 52 -17.56 8.54 -15.42
CA ILE A 52 -16.27 8.80 -16.07
C ILE A 52 -15.24 7.75 -15.66
N TYR A 53 -14.49 7.25 -16.64
CA TYR A 53 -13.41 6.30 -16.44
C TYR A 53 -12.06 6.88 -16.90
N ARG A 54 -11.03 6.57 -16.14
CA ARG A 54 -9.61 6.73 -16.50
C ARG A 54 -8.94 5.38 -16.27
N LEU A 55 -8.55 4.72 -17.37
CA LEU A 55 -7.99 3.37 -17.35
C LEU A 55 -6.50 3.39 -16.95
N PRO A 56 -5.90 2.23 -16.60
CA PRO A 56 -4.48 2.15 -16.28
C PRO A 56 -3.59 2.78 -17.36
N GLY A 57 -2.62 3.59 -16.94
CA GLY A 57 -1.68 4.30 -17.81
C GLY A 57 -2.19 5.63 -18.37
N SER A 58 -3.47 5.98 -18.16
CA SER A 58 -4.05 7.23 -18.68
C SER A 58 -3.66 8.47 -17.87
N ILE A 59 -3.33 8.33 -16.59
CA ILE A 59 -2.91 9.44 -15.72
C ILE A 59 -1.42 9.42 -15.47
N ASN A 60 -0.85 8.23 -15.27
CA ASN A 60 0.59 7.98 -15.16
C ASN A 60 1.31 8.92 -14.17
N GLY A 61 0.77 9.06 -12.96
CA GLY A 61 1.39 9.83 -11.88
C GLY A 61 1.24 11.34 -11.98
N GLN A 62 0.47 11.87 -12.96
CA GLN A 62 0.15 13.29 -13.02
C GLN A 62 -0.83 13.70 -11.89
N GLN A 63 -0.90 15.01 -11.63
CA GLN A 63 -1.97 15.57 -10.80
C GLN A 63 -3.31 15.41 -11.50
N PHE A 64 -4.38 15.18 -10.74
CA PHE A 64 -5.73 15.09 -11.27
C PHE A 64 -6.71 15.91 -10.40
N ILE A 65 -7.63 16.62 -11.04
CA ILE A 65 -8.56 17.54 -10.38
C ILE A 65 -9.99 17.14 -10.73
N VAL A 66 -10.85 17.07 -9.72
CA VAL A 66 -12.30 16.90 -9.88
C VAL A 66 -12.97 18.08 -9.21
N GLN A 67 -13.65 18.93 -9.97
CA GLN A 67 -14.23 20.16 -9.42
C GLN A 67 -15.60 20.48 -10.02
N ASN A 68 -16.46 21.10 -9.21
CA ASN A 68 -17.79 21.55 -9.62
C ASN A 68 -18.67 20.42 -10.20
N CYS A 69 -18.48 19.17 -9.75
CA CYS A 69 -19.22 18.02 -10.28
C CYS A 69 -20.48 17.72 -9.45
N ASP A 70 -21.54 17.26 -10.12
CA ASP A 70 -22.84 16.99 -9.48
C ASP A 70 -23.41 15.65 -9.94
N ASN A 71 -23.71 14.76 -9.00
CA ASN A 71 -24.26 13.41 -9.27
C ASN A 71 -23.39 12.57 -10.24
N CYS A 72 -22.07 12.74 -10.20
CA CYS A 72 -21.13 12.00 -11.05
C CYS A 72 -20.57 10.76 -10.36
N THR A 73 -20.25 9.74 -11.16
CA THR A 73 -19.44 8.60 -10.71
C THR A 73 -18.10 8.61 -11.45
N VAL A 74 -16.98 8.63 -10.73
CA VAL A 74 -15.63 8.76 -11.32
C VAL A 74 -14.78 7.58 -10.89
N TYR A 75 -14.20 6.86 -11.84
CA TYR A 75 -13.19 5.83 -11.59
C TYR A 75 -11.87 6.21 -12.24
N VAL A 76 -10.84 6.37 -11.40
CA VAL A 76 -9.46 6.54 -11.85
C VAL A 76 -8.67 5.29 -11.48
N PHE A 77 -8.59 4.33 -12.41
CA PHE A 77 -7.83 3.08 -12.28
C PHE A 77 -6.34 3.28 -12.59
N ASP A 78 -5.74 4.34 -12.07
CA ASP A 78 -4.33 4.65 -12.26
C ASP A 78 -3.73 5.33 -11.03
N HIS A 79 -2.41 5.28 -10.93
CA HIS A 79 -1.69 6.04 -9.94
C HIS A 79 -1.61 7.53 -10.31
N THR A 80 -1.64 8.38 -9.30
CA THR A 80 -1.67 9.85 -9.45
C THR A 80 -0.67 10.53 -8.53
N GLY A 81 -0.29 11.75 -8.86
CA GLY A 81 0.66 12.54 -8.06
C GLY A 81 -0.03 13.18 -6.85
N GLN A 82 -1.07 13.98 -7.13
CA GLN A 82 -1.88 14.69 -6.15
C GLN A 82 -3.31 14.76 -6.67
N ILE A 83 -4.27 14.75 -5.75
CA ILE A 83 -5.69 14.89 -6.06
C ILE A 83 -6.28 16.11 -5.38
N GLN A 84 -7.08 16.88 -6.11
CA GLN A 84 -7.98 17.90 -5.57
C GLN A 84 -9.42 17.56 -5.94
N ILE A 85 -10.31 17.59 -4.95
CA ILE A 85 -11.75 17.39 -5.12
C ILE A 85 -12.47 18.61 -4.53
N ASP A 86 -13.03 19.46 -5.37
CA ASP A 86 -13.59 20.74 -4.93
C ASP A 86 -15.05 20.89 -5.38
N ASP A 87 -15.91 21.46 -4.53
CA ASP A 87 -17.28 21.83 -4.91
C ASP A 87 -18.08 20.67 -5.55
N CYS A 88 -17.90 19.44 -5.05
CA CYS A 88 -18.55 18.25 -5.59
C CYS A 88 -19.75 17.84 -4.73
N THR A 89 -20.88 17.54 -5.38
CA THR A 89 -22.12 17.14 -4.69
C THR A 89 -22.65 15.82 -5.24
N ASN A 90 -23.07 14.90 -4.36
CA ASN A 90 -23.62 13.59 -4.76
C ASN A 90 -22.67 12.71 -5.59
N CYS A 91 -21.35 12.92 -5.48
CA CYS A 91 -20.36 12.21 -6.30
C CYS A 91 -19.86 10.91 -5.66
N ARG A 92 -19.59 9.91 -6.49
CA ARG A 92 -18.99 8.63 -6.09
C ARG A 92 -17.65 8.48 -6.79
N ILE A 93 -16.55 8.46 -6.05
CA ILE A 93 -15.22 8.64 -6.61
C ILE A 93 -14.31 7.51 -6.14
N PHE A 94 -13.74 6.78 -7.09
CA PHE A 94 -12.62 5.87 -6.88
C PHE A 94 -11.36 6.46 -7.50
N ILE A 95 -10.27 6.51 -6.74
CA ILE A 95 -8.97 6.93 -7.26
C ILE A 95 -7.92 5.92 -6.78
N GLY A 96 -7.13 5.41 -7.73
CA GLY A 96 -5.99 4.55 -7.46
C GLY A 96 -4.89 5.21 -6.60
N PRO A 97 -3.73 4.56 -6.43
CA PRO A 97 -2.66 5.02 -5.57
C PRO A 97 -2.22 6.47 -5.82
N VAL A 98 -2.37 7.34 -4.82
CA VAL A 98 -1.94 8.74 -4.83
C VAL A 98 -0.60 8.85 -4.11
N ARG A 99 0.45 9.24 -4.84
CA ARG A 99 1.80 9.41 -4.26
C ARG A 99 1.81 10.44 -3.13
N GLY A 100 1.12 11.54 -3.32
CA GLY A 100 1.08 12.65 -2.37
C GLY A 100 -0.23 12.75 -1.60
N SER A 101 -0.80 13.94 -1.62
CA SER A 101 -2.03 14.24 -0.90
C SER A 101 -3.27 14.10 -1.77
N ILE A 102 -4.36 13.73 -1.11
CA ILE A 102 -5.71 14.05 -1.57
C ILE A 102 -6.27 15.15 -0.66
N PHE A 103 -6.83 16.18 -1.28
CA PHE A 103 -7.51 17.26 -0.57
C PHE A 103 -8.92 17.41 -1.13
N ILE A 104 -9.92 17.18 -0.28
CA ILE A 104 -11.32 17.43 -0.61
C ILE A 104 -11.83 18.68 0.12
N ARG A 105 -12.50 19.56 -0.62
CA ARG A 105 -13.01 20.85 -0.12
C ARG A 105 -14.43 21.08 -0.59
N ASP A 106 -15.21 21.77 0.22
CA ASP A 106 -16.51 22.33 -0.16
C ASP A 106 -17.46 21.28 -0.79
N SER A 107 -17.37 20.02 -0.35
CA SER A 107 -18.02 18.87 -1.00
C SER A 107 -19.04 18.21 -0.07
N THR A 108 -20.18 17.82 -0.62
CA THR A 108 -21.32 17.31 0.17
C THR A 108 -21.89 16.02 -0.40
N ASN A 109 -22.21 15.06 0.48
CA ASN A 109 -22.83 13.79 0.12
C ASN A 109 -22.01 13.00 -0.91
N CYS A 110 -20.70 12.90 -0.68
CA CYS A 110 -19.77 12.22 -1.59
C CYS A 110 -19.20 10.95 -0.98
N ILE A 111 -18.86 9.99 -1.85
CA ILE A 111 -18.16 8.77 -1.50
C ILE A 111 -16.79 8.81 -2.15
N LEU A 112 -15.75 8.50 -1.39
CA LEU A 112 -14.37 8.44 -1.85
C LEU A 112 -13.74 7.11 -1.43
N ALA A 113 -13.24 6.35 -2.40
CA ALA A 113 -12.42 5.16 -2.18
C ALA A 113 -11.03 5.39 -2.77
N THR A 114 -9.99 5.42 -1.93
CA THR A 114 -8.63 5.74 -2.40
C THR A 114 -7.51 5.27 -1.48
N MET A 115 -6.27 5.41 -1.97
CA MET A 115 -5.04 5.04 -1.28
C MET A 115 -4.06 6.19 -1.45
N CYS A 116 -3.59 6.79 -0.37
CA CYS A 116 -2.78 8.00 -0.44
C CYS A 116 -1.73 8.09 0.66
N GLN A 117 -0.75 8.98 0.46
CA GLN A 117 0.20 9.30 1.51
C GLN A 117 -0.43 10.19 2.58
N GLN A 118 -1.18 11.22 2.17
CA GLN A 118 -1.84 12.18 3.06
C GLN A 118 -3.28 12.42 2.64
N PHE A 119 -4.18 12.46 3.62
CA PHE A 119 -5.58 12.77 3.42
C PHE A 119 -5.95 14.04 4.19
N ARG A 120 -6.61 14.99 3.51
CA ARG A 120 -7.13 16.21 4.11
C ARG A 120 -8.55 16.47 3.62
N THR A 121 -9.43 16.89 4.52
CA THR A 121 -10.74 17.46 4.18
C THR A 121 -10.89 18.83 4.81
N ARG A 122 -11.60 19.72 4.14
CA ARG A 122 -12.05 20.98 4.72
C ARG A 122 -13.46 21.33 4.23
N ASP A 123 -14.30 21.91 5.08
CA ASP A 123 -15.61 22.44 4.69
C ASP A 123 -16.52 21.39 3.99
N CYS A 124 -16.43 20.13 4.40
CA CYS A 124 -17.16 19.01 3.79
C CYS A 124 -18.30 18.50 4.68
N ARG A 125 -19.32 17.89 4.06
CA ARG A 125 -20.44 17.29 4.79
C ARG A 125 -20.85 15.93 4.23
N ASP A 126 -21.23 15.02 5.11
CA ASP A 126 -21.84 13.73 4.74
C ASP A 126 -20.95 12.91 3.78
N LEU A 127 -19.70 12.67 4.18
CA LEU A 127 -18.75 11.91 3.35
C LEU A 127 -18.64 10.46 3.81
N TYR A 128 -18.53 9.52 2.87
CA TYR A 128 -18.03 8.17 3.11
C TYR A 128 -16.64 8.03 2.51
N VAL A 129 -15.65 7.73 3.34
CA VAL A 129 -14.24 7.68 2.96
C VAL A 129 -13.67 6.29 3.25
N TYR A 130 -13.54 5.47 2.21
CA TYR A 130 -12.83 4.19 2.27
C TYR A 130 -11.37 4.44 1.90
N ILE A 131 -10.45 4.29 2.86
CA ILE A 131 -9.10 4.76 2.65
C ILE A 131 -8.02 3.80 3.11
N THR A 132 -6.92 3.79 2.36
CA THR A 132 -5.59 3.42 2.85
C THR A 132 -4.77 4.69 2.97
N CYS A 133 -4.39 5.10 4.18
CA CYS A 133 -3.62 6.33 4.38
C CYS A 133 -2.33 6.08 5.16
N ALA A 134 -1.19 6.44 4.56
CA ALA A 134 0.11 6.21 5.18
C ALA A 134 0.34 7.07 6.44
N SER A 135 -0.19 8.30 6.44
CA SER A 135 -0.20 9.23 7.57
C SER A 135 -1.58 9.36 8.20
N GLN A 136 -1.63 10.02 9.36
CA GLN A 136 -2.88 10.36 10.05
C GLN A 136 -3.81 11.17 9.12
N PRO A 137 -5.03 10.68 8.82
CA PRO A 137 -6.01 11.46 8.06
C PRO A 137 -6.49 12.69 8.86
N ILE A 138 -6.71 13.80 8.17
CA ILE A 138 -7.06 15.08 8.77
C ILE A 138 -8.42 15.56 8.28
N ILE A 139 -9.24 16.07 9.21
CA ILE A 139 -10.46 16.81 8.92
C ILE A 139 -10.45 18.19 9.58
N GLU A 140 -11.13 19.14 8.96
CA GLU A 140 -11.28 20.52 9.42
C GLU A 140 -12.63 21.08 8.94
N SER A 141 -13.35 21.81 9.77
CA SER A 141 -14.64 22.46 9.47
C SER A 141 -15.65 21.55 8.76
N SER A 142 -15.61 20.25 9.06
CA SER A 142 -16.35 19.22 8.32
C SER A 142 -17.24 18.41 9.25
N HIS A 143 -18.36 17.87 8.76
CA HIS A 143 -19.36 17.22 9.60
C HIS A 143 -19.89 15.91 8.99
N ASN A 144 -20.15 14.91 9.84
CA ASN A 144 -20.65 13.59 9.46
C ASN A 144 -19.74 12.87 8.44
N ILE A 145 -18.45 12.82 8.73
CA ILE A 145 -17.44 12.15 7.91
C ILE A 145 -17.26 10.72 8.40
N LYS A 146 -17.47 9.72 7.54
CA LYS A 146 -17.39 8.31 7.92
C LYS A 146 -16.19 7.65 7.28
N PHE A 147 -15.30 7.08 8.09
CA PHE A 147 -14.09 6.40 7.59
C PHE A 147 -14.21 4.89 7.66
N GLY A 148 -13.75 4.20 6.62
CA GLY A 148 -13.62 2.74 6.58
C GLY A 148 -12.26 2.31 6.04
N CYS A 149 -11.80 1.12 6.45
CA CYS A 149 -10.65 0.49 5.82
C CYS A 149 -10.98 0.18 4.37
N LEU A 150 -10.14 0.60 3.42
CA LEU A 150 -10.34 0.24 2.04
C LEU A 150 -10.11 -1.27 1.82
N THR A 151 -11.08 -1.94 1.19
CA THR A 151 -10.90 -3.26 0.56
C THR A 151 -11.18 -3.11 -0.93
N PHE A 152 -10.11 -3.21 -1.72
CA PHE A 152 -10.21 -3.06 -3.17
C PHE A 152 -9.10 -3.83 -3.88
N ASN A 153 -9.43 -4.37 -5.04
CA ASN A 153 -8.49 -5.00 -5.94
C ASN A 153 -8.91 -4.81 -7.40
N TYR A 154 -7.92 -4.64 -8.27
CA TYR A 154 -8.04 -4.77 -9.72
C TYR A 154 -6.66 -5.09 -10.30
N ASP A 155 -6.64 -5.68 -11.48
CA ASP A 155 -5.42 -5.95 -12.22
C ASP A 155 -4.67 -4.63 -12.45
N LYS A 156 -3.36 -4.61 -12.19
CA LYS A 156 -2.46 -3.43 -12.13
C LYS A 156 -2.39 -2.68 -10.81
N LEU A 157 -3.30 -2.88 -9.86
CA LEU A 157 -3.28 -2.10 -8.61
C LEU A 157 -1.97 -2.27 -7.82
N SER A 158 -1.48 -3.50 -7.67
CA SER A 158 -0.21 -3.78 -6.97
C SER A 158 1.01 -3.13 -7.65
N GLU A 159 1.02 -3.02 -8.99
CA GLU A 159 2.07 -2.31 -9.73
C GLU A 159 1.98 -0.80 -9.48
N GLN A 160 0.76 -0.26 -9.49
CA GLN A 160 0.49 1.16 -9.27
C GLN A 160 0.83 1.62 -7.84
N TYR A 161 0.68 0.76 -6.83
CA TYR A 161 1.17 0.99 -5.47
C TYR A 161 2.68 1.29 -5.48
N LYS A 162 3.46 0.48 -6.22
CA LYS A 162 4.90 0.66 -6.37
C LYS A 162 5.23 1.94 -7.11
N SER A 163 4.51 2.25 -8.20
CA SER A 163 4.70 3.51 -8.96
C SER A 163 4.41 4.75 -8.12
N ALA A 164 3.41 4.70 -7.24
CA ALA A 164 3.09 5.78 -6.30
C ALA A 164 4.07 5.86 -5.11
N GLY A 165 4.89 4.84 -4.87
CA GLY A 165 5.83 4.80 -3.74
C GLY A 165 5.15 4.71 -2.38
N ILE A 166 3.92 4.18 -2.32
CA ILE A 166 3.20 3.94 -1.07
C ILE A 166 3.20 2.44 -0.74
N SER A 167 3.24 2.09 0.53
CA SER A 167 3.19 0.70 0.98
C SER A 167 1.75 0.31 1.35
N PRO A 168 1.22 -0.82 0.85
CA PRO A 168 -0.10 -1.30 1.27
C PRO A 168 -0.12 -1.73 2.75
N TRP A 169 1.05 -1.89 3.37
CA TRP A 169 1.22 -2.24 4.78
C TRP A 169 1.27 -1.01 5.69
N ASN A 170 1.14 0.21 5.15
CA ASN A 170 1.10 1.43 5.94
C ASN A 170 -0.29 2.03 5.83
N ASN A 171 -1.16 1.67 6.77
CA ASN A 171 -2.54 2.11 6.79
C ASN A 171 -2.97 2.59 8.19
N THR A 172 -3.29 3.87 8.31
CA THR A 172 -3.77 4.52 9.55
C THR A 172 -5.17 5.10 9.40
N TRP A 173 -5.98 4.50 8.52
CA TRP A 173 -7.31 4.96 8.12
C TRP A 173 -8.27 5.35 9.25
N GLY A 174 -8.18 4.70 10.41
CA GLY A 174 -9.10 4.94 11.53
C GLY A 174 -8.66 6.04 12.49
N ASN A 175 -7.38 6.43 12.48
CA ASN A 175 -6.82 7.37 13.45
C ASN A 175 -6.95 8.81 12.94
N ILE A 176 -8.14 9.40 13.06
CA ILE A 176 -8.43 10.71 12.47
C ILE A 176 -8.00 11.85 13.41
N HIS A 177 -7.41 12.89 12.85
CA HIS A 177 -7.22 14.17 13.54
C HIS A 177 -8.27 15.19 13.08
N ASP A 178 -9.01 15.78 14.01
CA ASP A 178 -10.00 16.81 13.75
C ASP A 178 -9.54 18.16 14.33
N PHE A 179 -9.18 19.09 13.46
CA PHE A 179 -8.74 20.44 13.85
C PHE A 179 -9.86 21.28 14.48
N THR A 180 -11.11 20.94 14.19
CA THR A 180 -12.31 21.69 14.58
C THR A 180 -13.20 20.86 15.48
N SER A 181 -12.60 19.95 16.25
CA SER A 181 -13.33 19.11 17.19
C SER A 181 -14.20 19.95 18.13
N ILE A 182 -15.44 19.51 18.32
CA ILE A 182 -16.41 20.16 19.19
C ILE A 182 -16.50 19.33 20.46
N PRO A 183 -16.50 19.93 21.67
CA PRO A 183 -16.76 19.19 22.89
C PRO A 183 -18.08 18.40 22.81
N ASP A 184 -18.08 17.17 23.31
CA ASP A 184 -19.27 16.30 23.41
C ASP A 184 -19.96 15.91 22.10
N SER A 185 -19.34 16.18 20.94
CA SER A 185 -19.81 15.69 19.64
C SER A 185 -18.65 15.34 18.72
N SER A 186 -18.84 14.36 17.84
CA SER A 186 -17.80 13.96 16.88
C SER A 186 -18.21 14.35 15.47
N ASN A 187 -17.31 15.04 14.77
CA ASN A 187 -17.48 15.37 13.36
C ASN A 187 -17.29 14.16 12.42
N PHE A 188 -16.72 13.07 12.95
CA PHE A 188 -16.51 11.84 12.21
C PHE A 188 -16.92 10.60 12.99
N SER A 189 -17.10 9.49 12.28
CA SER A 189 -17.24 8.17 12.87
C SER A 189 -16.52 7.13 12.03
N LEU A 190 -16.30 5.94 12.59
CA LEU A 190 -15.79 4.80 11.84
C LEU A 190 -16.96 3.95 11.34
N LEU A 191 -16.85 3.46 10.11
CA LEU A 191 -17.77 2.48 9.56
C LEU A 191 -17.63 1.16 10.32
N ASN A 192 -18.71 0.38 10.31
CA ASN A 192 -18.71 -0.91 10.98
C ASN A 192 -17.75 -1.88 10.29
N ALA A 193 -17.30 -2.87 11.06
CA ALA A 193 -16.51 -3.95 10.47
C ALA A 193 -17.30 -4.64 9.35
N ASN A 194 -16.58 -5.03 8.30
CA ASN A 194 -17.12 -5.71 7.13
C ASN A 194 -18.08 -4.88 6.24
N GLU A 195 -18.04 -3.56 6.37
CA GLU A 195 -18.76 -2.71 5.44
C GLU A 195 -18.02 -2.60 4.10
N HIS A 196 -18.58 -3.27 3.09
CA HIS A 196 -18.04 -3.35 1.73
C HIS A 196 -18.05 -2.01 1.01
N VAL A 197 -17.01 -1.73 0.22
CA VAL A 197 -16.90 -0.49 -0.58
C VAL A 197 -18.06 -0.39 -1.57
N PHE A 198 -18.45 -1.52 -2.19
CA PHE A 198 -19.52 -1.53 -3.17
C PHE A 198 -20.93 -1.35 -2.62
N LYS A 199 -21.08 -1.29 -1.30
CA LYS A 199 -22.33 -0.87 -0.67
C LYS A 199 -22.67 0.59 -1.04
N HIS A 200 -21.67 1.43 -1.20
CA HIS A 200 -21.84 2.86 -1.47
C HIS A 200 -21.32 3.26 -2.86
N LEU A 201 -20.18 2.71 -3.28
CA LEU A 201 -19.61 2.94 -4.60
C LEU A 201 -20.19 1.91 -5.60
N PRO A 202 -20.80 2.32 -6.73
CA PRO A 202 -21.28 1.36 -7.72
C PRO A 202 -20.16 0.44 -8.23
N ILE A 203 -20.53 -0.74 -8.74
CA ILE A 203 -19.55 -1.58 -9.43
C ILE A 203 -19.32 -0.95 -10.82
N PRO A 204 -18.07 -0.78 -11.29
CA PRO A 204 -17.79 -0.29 -12.63
C PRO A 204 -18.36 -1.26 -13.68
N THR A 205 -19.27 -0.77 -14.53
CA THR A 205 -19.99 -1.59 -15.54
C THR A 205 -19.52 -1.35 -16.97
N ASP A 206 -18.61 -0.40 -17.20
CA ASP A 206 -18.12 -0.11 -18.54
C ASP A 206 -17.35 -1.31 -19.12
N PRO A 207 -17.66 -1.78 -20.35
CA PRO A 207 -16.99 -2.92 -20.95
C PRO A 207 -15.46 -2.78 -21.03
N SER A 208 -14.95 -1.56 -21.13
CA SER A 208 -13.51 -1.29 -21.11
C SER A 208 -12.84 -1.66 -19.78
N CYS A 209 -13.59 -1.78 -18.69
CA CYS A 209 -13.08 -2.16 -17.38
C CYS A 209 -13.16 -3.68 -17.11
N SER A 210 -13.77 -4.47 -18.00
CA SER A 210 -14.00 -5.91 -17.79
C SER A 210 -12.72 -6.71 -17.51
N HIS A 211 -11.62 -6.35 -18.17
CA HIS A 211 -10.31 -6.98 -18.01
C HIS A 211 -9.59 -6.60 -16.70
N LEU A 212 -10.11 -5.64 -15.94
CA LEU A 212 -9.49 -5.19 -14.70
C LEU A 212 -9.85 -6.09 -13.50
N ASN A 213 -10.83 -7.00 -13.63
CA ASN A 213 -11.21 -7.93 -12.56
C ASN A 213 -11.50 -7.24 -11.21
N VAL A 214 -12.18 -6.09 -11.27
CA VAL A 214 -12.41 -5.20 -10.12
C VAL A 214 -13.26 -5.90 -9.06
N ASN A 215 -12.82 -5.87 -7.81
CA ASN A 215 -13.57 -6.40 -6.67
C ASN A 215 -13.21 -5.70 -5.35
N ASP A 216 -14.03 -5.87 -4.31
CA ASP A 216 -13.85 -5.30 -2.97
C ASP A 216 -13.72 -6.35 -1.86
N SER A 217 -13.34 -7.59 -2.21
CA SER A 217 -13.13 -8.68 -1.25
C SER A 217 -11.92 -8.39 -0.35
N MET A 218 -12.06 -8.73 0.93
CA MET A 218 -10.99 -8.62 1.92
C MET A 218 -9.83 -9.57 1.63
N GLU A 219 -10.13 -10.73 1.07
CA GLU A 219 -9.18 -11.81 0.82
C GLU A 219 -8.24 -11.47 -0.34
N THR A 220 -8.76 -10.80 -1.36
CA THR A 220 -8.03 -10.42 -2.58
C THR A 220 -7.48 -8.99 -2.53
N SER A 221 -7.88 -8.17 -1.56
CA SER A 221 -7.46 -6.78 -1.51
C SER A 221 -5.94 -6.61 -1.43
N VAL A 222 -5.42 -5.63 -2.17
CA VAL A 222 -4.00 -5.27 -2.12
C VAL A 222 -3.62 -4.71 -0.76
N THR A 223 -4.47 -3.89 -0.13
CA THR A 223 -4.29 -3.51 1.28
C THR A 223 -4.91 -4.57 2.16
N PRO A 224 -4.18 -5.13 3.14
CA PRO A 224 -4.80 -6.00 4.13
C PRO A 224 -5.90 -5.25 4.89
N TYR A 225 -7.07 -5.86 5.03
CA TYR A 225 -8.11 -5.32 5.88
C TYR A 225 -7.62 -5.28 7.34
N THR A 226 -7.75 -4.12 7.97
CA THR A 226 -7.34 -3.89 9.36
C THR A 226 -8.50 -3.33 10.15
N TYR A 227 -8.65 -3.78 11.38
CA TYR A 227 -9.69 -3.25 12.27
C TYR A 227 -9.31 -1.89 12.88
N GLY A 228 -8.01 -1.58 12.93
CA GLY A 228 -7.47 -0.31 13.40
C GLY A 228 -8.11 0.14 14.70
N GLU A 229 -8.64 1.36 14.65
CA GLU A 229 -9.20 2.07 15.79
C GLU A 229 -10.48 1.45 16.39
N LEU A 230 -11.19 0.60 15.62
CA LEU A 230 -12.33 -0.16 16.15
C LEU A 230 -11.91 -1.12 17.27
N TYR A 231 -10.63 -1.47 17.35
CA TYR A 231 -10.07 -2.34 18.39
C TYR A 231 -9.25 -1.58 19.43
N ARG A 232 -9.07 -0.24 19.35
CA ARG A 232 -8.19 0.51 20.27
C ARG A 232 -8.57 0.33 21.75
N HIS A 233 -9.87 0.31 22.04
CA HIS A 233 -10.41 0.24 23.42
C HIS A 233 -10.77 -1.15 23.90
N ARG A 234 -10.55 -2.20 23.09
CA ARG A 234 -10.83 -3.58 23.50
C ARG A 234 -9.72 -4.11 24.38
N ASN A 235 -10.09 -4.63 25.55
CA ASN A 235 -9.19 -5.27 26.51
C ASN A 235 -8.90 -6.73 26.10
N GLU A 236 -8.41 -6.91 24.88
CA GLU A 236 -8.00 -8.20 24.33
C GLU A 236 -6.48 -8.29 24.31
N GLU A 237 -5.95 -9.51 24.47
CA GLU A 237 -4.52 -9.77 24.35
C GLU A 237 -4.04 -9.41 22.94
N ARG A 238 -2.81 -8.90 22.85
CA ARG A 238 -2.19 -8.49 21.59
C ARG A 238 -0.93 -9.29 21.32
N CYS A 239 -0.61 -9.49 20.05
CA CYS A 239 0.62 -10.14 19.62
C CYS A 239 1.27 -9.34 18.49
N LEU A 240 2.53 -8.97 18.67
CA LEU A 240 3.35 -8.41 17.59
C LEU A 240 4.02 -9.54 16.83
N VAL A 241 3.87 -9.54 15.50
CA VAL A 241 4.68 -10.35 14.58
C VAL A 241 5.43 -9.41 13.64
N VAL A 242 6.74 -9.58 13.53
CA VAL A 242 7.57 -8.82 12.58
C VAL A 242 8.26 -9.78 11.64
N LEU A 243 7.96 -9.67 10.35
CA LEU A 243 8.66 -10.39 9.28
C LEU A 243 9.79 -9.53 8.75
N PHE A 244 10.99 -10.09 8.67
CA PHE A 244 12.16 -9.40 8.13
C PHE A 244 12.19 -9.47 6.61
N HIS A 245 12.96 -8.58 5.99
CA HIS A 245 13.07 -8.49 4.54
C HIS A 245 13.42 -9.84 3.89
N HIS A 246 12.56 -10.28 2.97
CA HIS A 246 12.71 -11.50 2.18
C HIS A 246 11.73 -11.47 1.01
N ILE A 247 12.06 -12.16 -0.10
CA ILE A 247 11.20 -12.22 -1.31
C ILE A 247 9.78 -12.74 -1.01
N ASN A 248 9.65 -13.63 -0.02
CA ASN A 248 8.38 -14.23 0.39
C ASN A 248 7.71 -13.55 1.59
N ALA A 249 8.26 -12.45 2.13
CA ALA A 249 7.73 -11.84 3.36
C ALA A 249 6.28 -11.38 3.20
N GLU A 250 5.93 -10.72 2.09
CA GLU A 250 4.56 -10.27 1.83
C GLU A 250 3.57 -11.42 1.65
N VAL A 251 3.97 -12.47 0.91
CA VAL A 251 3.13 -13.64 0.69
C VAL A 251 2.89 -14.37 2.01
N CYS A 252 3.94 -14.55 2.83
CA CYS A 252 3.82 -15.12 4.16
C CYS A 252 2.94 -14.28 5.08
N ALA A 253 3.04 -12.95 5.04
CA ALA A 253 2.18 -12.06 5.85
C ALA A 253 0.70 -12.24 5.49
N ARG A 254 0.36 -12.28 4.20
CA ARG A 254 -1.02 -12.50 3.74
C ARG A 254 -1.57 -13.86 4.15
N GLU A 255 -0.78 -14.91 3.98
CA GLU A 255 -1.18 -16.26 4.41
C GLU A 255 -1.35 -16.34 5.92
N LEU A 256 -0.45 -15.69 6.70
CA LEU A 256 -0.56 -15.59 8.15
C LEU A 256 -1.86 -14.88 8.58
N ILE A 257 -2.22 -13.77 7.93
CA ILE A 257 -3.47 -13.04 8.20
C ILE A 257 -4.69 -13.94 7.92
N ALA A 258 -4.66 -14.68 6.81
CA ALA A 258 -5.75 -15.59 6.46
C ALA A 258 -5.93 -16.73 7.47
N ILE A 259 -4.84 -17.38 7.91
CA ILE A 259 -4.92 -18.46 8.92
C ILE A 259 -5.24 -17.92 10.32
N ALA A 260 -4.79 -16.72 10.67
CA ALA A 260 -5.14 -16.06 11.94
C ALA A 260 -6.65 -15.76 12.00
N LYS A 261 -7.23 -15.25 10.91
CA LYS A 261 -8.68 -15.02 10.79
C LYS A 261 -9.49 -16.31 11.02
N GLN A 262 -9.02 -17.45 10.52
CA GLN A 262 -9.67 -18.77 10.76
C GLN A 262 -9.60 -19.23 12.22
N ALA A 263 -8.66 -18.70 13.00
CA ALA A 263 -8.47 -18.97 14.42
C ALA A 263 -9.12 -17.91 15.32
N ASP A 264 -10.02 -17.06 14.79
CA ASP A 264 -10.66 -15.95 15.50
C ASP A 264 -9.66 -14.92 16.06
N ILE A 265 -8.53 -14.76 15.37
CA ILE A 265 -7.51 -13.76 15.67
C ILE A 265 -7.56 -12.70 14.57
N VAL A 266 -7.79 -11.45 14.95
CA VAL A 266 -7.98 -10.36 14.00
C VAL A 266 -6.70 -9.56 13.79
N LEU A 267 -6.56 -9.00 12.58
CA LEU A 267 -5.50 -8.06 12.27
C LEU A 267 -5.92 -6.64 12.66
N VAL A 268 -5.22 -6.06 13.63
CA VAL A 268 -5.52 -4.71 14.14
C VAL A 268 -4.87 -3.66 13.24
N GLN A 269 -3.57 -3.77 13.00
CA GLN A 269 -2.85 -2.82 12.16
C GLN A 269 -1.59 -3.44 11.58
N THR A 270 -1.04 -2.79 10.56
CA THR A 270 0.20 -3.18 9.92
C THR A 270 1.14 -1.99 9.79
N LYS A 271 2.44 -2.26 9.69
CA LYS A 271 3.44 -1.24 9.36
C LYS A 271 4.58 -1.84 8.57
N SER A 272 5.10 -1.10 7.60
CA SER A 272 6.35 -1.45 6.92
C SER A 272 7.29 -0.25 6.81
N TYR A 273 8.52 -0.43 7.29
CA TYR A 273 9.54 0.61 7.34
C TYR A 273 10.94 -0.01 7.55
N SER A 274 11.98 0.76 7.26
CA SER A 274 13.38 0.35 7.41
C SER A 274 13.89 0.67 8.82
N ILE A 275 14.57 -0.29 9.45
CA ILE A 275 15.13 -0.13 10.79
C ILE A 275 16.66 -0.12 10.67
N ASN A 276 17.33 0.82 11.35
CA ASN A 276 18.79 0.80 11.45
C ASN A 276 19.27 -0.15 12.57
N GLU A 277 20.52 -0.59 12.49
CA GLU A 277 21.09 -1.57 13.43
C GLU A 277 21.01 -1.14 14.90
N MET A 278 21.31 0.14 15.18
CA MET A 278 21.26 0.70 16.53
C MET A 278 19.85 0.65 17.14
N SER A 279 18.82 0.83 16.32
CA SER A 279 17.42 0.83 16.75
C SER A 279 16.88 -0.60 16.90
N ALA A 280 17.38 -1.56 16.13
CA ALA A 280 16.95 -2.96 16.20
C ALA A 280 17.14 -3.57 17.59
N SER A 281 18.28 -3.31 18.24
CA SER A 281 18.51 -3.79 19.61
C SER A 281 17.50 -3.25 20.62
N ARG A 282 17.01 -2.02 20.42
CA ARG A 282 15.98 -1.42 21.30
C ARG A 282 14.59 -2.00 21.04
N LEU A 283 14.29 -2.30 19.78
CA LEU A 283 12.99 -2.80 19.34
C LEU A 283 12.79 -4.30 19.64
N PHE A 284 13.86 -5.10 19.54
CA PHE A 284 13.79 -6.56 19.66
C PHE A 284 14.52 -7.10 20.90
N SER A 285 14.31 -6.43 22.04
CA SER A 285 14.76 -6.89 23.36
C SER A 285 16.26 -7.21 23.46
N GLY A 286 17.11 -6.47 22.76
CA GLY A 286 18.57 -6.65 22.78
C GLY A 286 19.08 -7.90 22.05
N ASN A 287 18.20 -8.62 21.33
CA ASN A 287 18.61 -9.82 20.62
C ASN A 287 19.42 -9.47 19.36
N ALA A 288 20.74 -9.64 19.45
CA ALA A 288 21.71 -9.33 18.40
C ALA A 288 21.46 -10.05 17.07
N LYS A 289 20.70 -11.16 17.07
CA LYS A 289 20.28 -11.86 15.85
C LYS A 289 19.57 -10.93 14.86
N TYR A 290 18.79 -9.97 15.35
CA TYR A 290 17.95 -9.12 14.50
C TYR A 290 18.70 -7.91 13.93
N ASN A 291 19.81 -7.51 14.54
CA ASN A 291 20.61 -6.34 14.16
C ASN A 291 21.05 -6.38 12.69
N SER A 292 21.56 -7.53 12.22
CA SER A 292 21.99 -7.70 10.82
C SER A 292 20.85 -8.02 9.87
N LEU A 293 19.66 -8.38 10.38
CA LEU A 293 18.49 -8.70 9.55
C LEU A 293 17.76 -7.43 9.11
N VAL A 294 17.69 -6.41 9.96
CA VAL A 294 17.00 -5.14 9.62
C VAL A 294 17.69 -4.36 8.50
N THR A 295 18.99 -4.57 8.28
CA THR A 295 19.75 -3.87 7.25
C THR A 295 19.48 -4.40 5.84
N LYS A 296 18.82 -5.56 5.71
CA LYS A 296 18.50 -6.18 4.42
C LYS A 296 17.37 -5.48 3.68
N GLY A 297 16.56 -4.69 4.36
CA GLY A 297 15.43 -3.97 3.79
C GLY A 297 14.32 -3.73 4.82
N PRO A 298 13.17 -3.18 4.39
CA PRO A 298 12.07 -2.88 5.29
C PRO A 298 11.50 -4.15 5.93
N VAL A 299 11.06 -4.03 7.18
CA VAL A 299 10.31 -5.09 7.88
C VAL A 299 8.81 -4.93 7.62
N ILE A 300 8.03 -5.97 7.92
CA ILE A 300 6.56 -5.92 7.96
C ILE A 300 6.11 -6.31 9.36
N GLY A 301 5.56 -5.36 10.11
CA GLY A 301 4.94 -5.58 11.40
C GLY A 301 3.44 -5.80 11.28
N LEU A 302 2.93 -6.77 12.02
CA LEU A 302 1.54 -7.16 12.12
C LEU A 302 1.16 -7.15 13.60
N GLU A 303 0.13 -6.37 13.96
CA GLU A 303 -0.51 -6.46 15.27
C GLU A 303 -1.75 -7.34 15.16
N PHE A 304 -1.74 -8.45 15.89
CA PHE A 304 -2.90 -9.31 16.06
C PHE A 304 -3.57 -9.07 17.41
N ALA A 305 -4.89 -9.27 17.46
CA ALA A 305 -5.68 -9.27 18.69
C ALA A 305 -6.61 -10.47 18.75
N GLY A 306 -6.85 -10.95 19.96
CA GLY A 306 -7.78 -12.04 20.25
C GLY A 306 -7.64 -12.54 21.68
N THR A 307 -8.51 -13.44 22.09
CA THR A 307 -8.46 -14.03 23.44
C THR A 307 -7.24 -14.95 23.54
N ASN A 308 -6.30 -14.63 24.44
CA ASN A 308 -5.05 -15.39 24.63
C ASN A 308 -4.31 -15.68 23.29
N CYS A 309 -4.27 -14.69 22.38
CA CYS A 309 -3.79 -14.87 21.02
C CYS A 309 -2.27 -15.04 20.85
N VAL A 310 -1.43 -14.72 21.85
CA VAL A 310 0.03 -14.79 21.73
C VAL A 310 0.51 -16.21 21.43
N GLU A 311 0.11 -17.20 22.23
CA GLU A 311 0.52 -18.59 22.03
C GLU A 311 -0.02 -19.19 20.70
N PRO A 312 -1.32 -19.05 20.36
CA PRO A 312 -1.84 -19.41 19.04
C PRO A 312 -1.08 -18.75 17.88
N CYS A 313 -0.78 -17.44 17.97
CA CYS A 313 0.03 -16.76 16.97
C CYS A 313 1.42 -17.39 16.83
N GLN A 314 2.09 -17.72 17.94
CA GLN A 314 3.39 -18.39 17.91
C GLN A 314 3.33 -19.74 17.19
N GLN A 315 2.31 -20.55 17.48
CA GLN A 315 2.12 -21.84 16.83
C GLN A 315 1.86 -21.69 15.32
N LEU A 316 0.99 -20.75 14.93
CA LEU A 316 0.67 -20.46 13.53
C LEU A 316 1.91 -20.01 12.75
N VAL A 317 2.65 -19.01 13.27
CA VAL A 317 3.86 -18.48 12.62
C VAL A 317 4.93 -19.57 12.49
N LYS A 318 5.20 -20.30 13.57
CA LYS A 318 6.19 -21.38 13.57
C LYS A 318 5.84 -22.46 12.54
N LYS A 319 4.59 -22.95 12.54
CA LYS A 319 4.13 -23.98 11.61
C LYS A 319 4.21 -23.51 10.15
N LEU A 320 3.76 -22.30 9.86
CA LEU A 320 3.76 -21.75 8.51
C LEU A 320 5.17 -21.58 7.95
N ILE A 321 6.06 -20.99 8.75
CA ILE A 321 7.43 -20.71 8.32
C ILE A 321 8.24 -22.01 8.19
N GLN A 322 8.10 -22.97 9.11
CA GLN A 322 8.79 -24.26 9.00
C GLN A 322 8.31 -25.10 7.81
N SER A 323 7.05 -25.01 7.43
CA SER A 323 6.49 -25.81 6.33
C SER A 323 6.72 -25.21 4.94
N LYS A 324 6.62 -23.88 4.79
CA LYS A 324 6.64 -23.22 3.47
C LYS A 324 7.73 -22.17 3.29
N TYR A 325 8.23 -21.55 4.36
CA TYR A 325 9.10 -20.37 4.29
C TYR A 325 10.36 -20.52 5.15
N GLN A 326 11.04 -21.67 5.10
CA GLN A 326 12.08 -22.10 6.06
C GLN A 326 13.25 -21.11 6.29
N ASN A 327 13.46 -20.17 5.36
CA ASN A 327 14.51 -19.14 5.44
C ASN A 327 14.01 -17.74 5.84
N LEU A 328 12.70 -17.58 6.05
CA LEU A 328 12.11 -16.32 6.48
C LEU A 328 12.35 -16.12 7.96
N SER A 329 13.12 -15.08 8.29
CA SER A 329 13.33 -14.67 9.68
C SER A 329 12.15 -13.84 10.18
N TYR A 330 11.81 -14.01 11.45
CA TYR A 330 10.74 -13.29 12.13
C TYR A 330 11.06 -13.02 13.60
N PHE A 331 10.37 -12.02 14.15
CA PHE A 331 10.23 -11.75 15.57
C PHE A 331 8.76 -11.91 15.93
N ILE A 332 8.48 -12.40 17.13
CA ILE A 332 7.13 -12.55 17.65
C ILE A 332 7.13 -12.29 19.16
N SER A 333 6.06 -11.69 19.68
CA SER A 333 5.88 -11.54 21.12
C SER A 333 5.98 -12.88 21.84
N GLU A 334 6.76 -12.93 22.91
CA GLU A 334 7.03 -14.15 23.68
C GLU A 334 5.96 -14.41 24.76
N SER A 335 5.38 -13.34 25.29
CA SER A 335 4.41 -13.37 26.39
C SER A 335 3.35 -12.30 26.24
N ALA A 336 2.19 -12.52 26.90
CA ALA A 336 1.12 -11.54 27.06
C ALA A 336 1.59 -10.24 27.73
N THR A 337 2.48 -10.39 28.72
CA THR A 337 2.94 -9.28 29.56
C THR A 337 3.86 -8.32 28.81
N ASP A 338 4.66 -8.84 27.87
CA ASP A 338 5.63 -8.04 27.12
C ASP A 338 5.05 -7.49 25.80
N SER A 339 4.00 -8.13 25.26
CA SER A 339 3.51 -7.84 23.90
C SER A 339 3.07 -6.39 23.74
N ARG A 340 2.38 -5.81 24.73
CA ARG A 340 1.93 -4.41 24.70
C ARG A 340 3.11 -3.45 24.60
N ALA A 341 4.13 -3.63 25.44
CA ALA A 341 5.33 -2.79 25.43
C ALA A 341 6.14 -2.93 24.14
N GLN A 342 6.16 -4.13 23.54
CA GLN A 342 6.80 -4.38 22.25
C GLN A 342 6.05 -3.67 21.10
N LEU A 343 4.72 -3.73 21.10
CA LEU A 343 3.86 -3.02 20.15
C LEU A 343 4.07 -1.51 20.25
N ASP A 344 3.99 -0.96 21.45
CA ASP A 344 4.19 0.47 21.69
C ASP A 344 5.57 0.92 21.18
N LYS A 345 6.63 0.17 21.50
CA LYS A 345 7.99 0.47 20.99
C LYS A 345 8.05 0.44 19.47
N PHE A 346 7.48 -0.59 18.83
CA PHE A 346 7.52 -0.78 17.39
C PHE A 346 6.76 0.33 16.64
N TYR A 347 5.49 0.55 16.99
CA TYR A 347 4.65 1.53 16.29
C TYR A 347 4.98 2.99 16.64
N ASN A 348 5.45 3.29 17.87
CA ASN A 348 5.95 4.64 18.19
C ASN A 348 7.22 4.96 17.40
N PHE A 349 8.15 4.00 17.28
CA PHE A 349 9.35 4.19 16.48
C PHE A 349 9.02 4.44 15.00
N ALA A 350 8.11 3.65 14.44
CA ALA A 350 7.63 3.84 13.07
C ALA A 350 7.04 5.24 12.86
N SER A 351 6.28 5.73 13.86
CA SER A 351 5.67 7.07 13.81
C SER A 351 6.72 8.18 13.81
N MET A 352 7.78 8.05 14.63
CA MET A 352 8.88 9.03 14.67
C MET A 352 9.66 9.09 13.34
N GLN A 353 9.86 7.97 12.65
CA GLN A 353 10.59 7.94 11.39
C GLN A 353 9.82 8.52 10.20
N MET A 354 8.49 8.59 10.25
CA MET A 354 7.71 9.17 9.14
C MET A 354 7.75 10.71 9.12
N PHE A 355 8.31 11.34 10.16
CA PHE A 355 8.51 12.79 10.24
C PHE A 355 9.95 13.24 9.92
N THR A 356 10.84 12.30 9.60
CA THR A 356 12.25 12.52 9.22
C THR A 356 12.46 12.09 7.78
#